data_AF-A0A524L950-F1
#
_entry.id   AF-A0A524L950-F1
#
_cell.length_a   1.000
_cell.length_b   1.000
_cell.length_c   1.000
_cell.angle_alpha   90.00
_cell.angle_beta   90.00
_cell.angle_gamma   90.00
#
_symmetry.space_group_name_H-M   'P 1'
#
loop_
_entity.id
_entity.type
_entity.pdbx_description
1 polymer ?
#
loop_
_entity_poly.entity_id
_entity_poly.type
_entity_poly.pdbx_seq_one_letter_code
_entity_poly.pdbx_strand_id
1 'polypeptide(L)'
;MKFKPSNKKTRLRVVRGERIVQALEEEATYDKLRQNIQVGFPNTQKRQHATGEVNVTNIQYVPVAGGLQVKSLSRSNGHDYNQVIVFSDVPHNDDGEGATFMGTDGQEHTIEPISLQGSRVKVNCGCLDFHYRFAMQNYSDDALQGAKPPLYQRKTTTRPPANPAQVSGVCKHIIKLVDTLRQQGLIR
;
A
#
# COMPACT_ATOMS: atom_id res chain seq x y z
N MET A 1 49.14 -36.99 -50.23
CA MET A 1 47.82 -36.41 -49.91
C MET A 1 47.97 -35.52 -48.68
N LYS A 2 47.75 -34.20 -48.78
CA LYS A 2 47.92 -33.23 -47.69
C LYS A 2 46.54 -32.78 -47.20
N PHE A 3 46.16 -33.16 -45.97
CA PHE A 3 44.93 -32.70 -45.31
C PHE A 3 45.12 -31.27 -44.76
N LYS A 4 44.23 -30.35 -45.13
CA LYS A 4 44.13 -29.00 -44.53
C LYS A 4 43.12 -29.02 -43.38
N PRO A 5 43.43 -28.49 -42.19
CA PRO A 5 42.43 -28.36 -41.13
C PRO A 5 41.52 -27.14 -41.37
N SER A 6 40.20 -27.39 -41.28
CA SER A 6 39.14 -26.40 -41.37
C SER A 6 38.93 -25.73 -40.00
N ASN A 7 39.16 -24.42 -39.92
CA ASN A 7 39.05 -23.64 -38.70
C ASN A 7 37.67 -22.94 -38.65
N LYS A 8 36.66 -23.60 -38.08
CA LYS A 8 35.32 -23.01 -37.88
C LYS A 8 35.31 -22.18 -36.59
N LYS A 9 35.34 -20.85 -36.73
CA LYS A 9 35.09 -19.90 -35.63
C LYS A 9 33.61 -19.90 -35.25
N THR A 10 33.28 -20.53 -34.12
CA THR A 10 31.96 -20.43 -33.49
C THR A 10 31.80 -19.05 -32.88
N ARG A 11 30.93 -18.21 -33.45
CA ARG A 11 30.51 -16.94 -32.83
C ARG A 11 29.46 -17.25 -31.77
N LEU A 12 29.86 -17.22 -30.50
CA LEU A 12 28.92 -17.16 -29.38
C LEU A 12 28.19 -15.82 -29.42
N ARG A 13 26.88 -15.88 -29.64
CA ARG A 13 25.99 -14.72 -29.64
C ARG A 13 25.56 -14.48 -28.19
N VAL A 14 26.15 -13.48 -27.54
CA VAL A 14 25.72 -13.04 -26.21
C VAL A 14 24.35 -12.38 -26.35
N VAL A 15 23.30 -13.06 -25.91
CA VAL A 15 21.95 -12.51 -25.83
C VAL A 15 21.90 -11.63 -24.58
N ARG A 16 21.80 -10.31 -24.79
CA ARG A 16 21.67 -9.28 -23.74
C ARG A 16 20.53 -9.61 -22.78
N GLY A 17 20.88 -9.96 -21.54
CA GLY A 17 19.96 -10.22 -20.43
C GLY A 17 19.55 -8.96 -19.63
N GLU A 18 19.64 -7.76 -20.20
CA GLU A 18 19.41 -6.50 -19.47
C GLU A 18 17.94 -6.05 -19.39
N ARG A 19 16.97 -6.87 -19.83
CA ARG A 19 15.53 -6.49 -19.86
C ARG A 19 14.63 -7.15 -18.81
N ILE A 20 15.15 -8.01 -17.93
CA ILE A 20 14.29 -8.80 -17.02
C ILE A 20 14.35 -8.33 -15.56
N VAL A 21 15.30 -7.48 -15.17
CA VAL A 21 15.50 -7.14 -13.74
C VAL A 21 14.69 -5.91 -13.30
N GLN A 22 14.11 -5.14 -14.21
CA GLN A 22 13.41 -3.89 -13.87
C GLN A 22 11.92 -4.05 -13.52
N ALA A 23 11.43 -5.29 -13.47
CA ALA A 23 10.10 -5.64 -12.93
C ALA A 23 10.18 -6.17 -11.48
N LEU A 24 11.37 -6.20 -10.89
CA LEU A 24 11.58 -6.60 -9.50
C LEU A 24 11.47 -5.34 -8.63
N GLU A 25 10.46 -5.35 -7.76
CA GLU A 25 10.15 -4.30 -6.78
C GLU A 25 9.39 -3.08 -7.34
N GLU A 26 8.26 -3.32 -8.03
CA GLU A 26 7.21 -2.30 -8.07
C GLU A 26 6.60 -2.16 -6.68
N GLU A 27 7.26 -1.35 -5.85
CA GLU A 27 6.83 -1.06 -4.48
C GLU A 27 5.41 -0.49 -4.47
N ALA A 28 4.61 -0.89 -3.48
CA ALA A 28 3.22 -0.47 -3.39
C ALA A 28 3.12 1.00 -2.97
N THR A 29 2.54 1.83 -3.84
CA THR A 29 2.14 3.21 -3.52
C THR A 29 0.65 3.26 -3.20
N TYR A 30 0.22 4.29 -2.46
CA TYR A 30 -1.20 4.42 -2.11
C TYR A 30 -2.08 4.58 -3.35
N ASP A 31 -1.64 5.36 -4.34
CA ASP A 31 -2.40 5.56 -5.56
C ASP A 31 -2.58 4.25 -6.35
N LYS A 32 -1.55 3.39 -6.39
CA LYS A 32 -1.65 2.04 -6.98
C LYS A 32 -2.68 1.19 -6.24
N LEU A 33 -2.63 1.15 -4.91
CA LEU A 33 -3.63 0.42 -4.11
C LEU A 33 -5.06 0.94 -4.31
N ARG A 34 -5.22 2.26 -4.45
CA ARG A 34 -6.52 2.91 -4.70
C ARG A 34 -7.03 2.63 -6.12
N GLN A 35 -6.16 2.67 -7.12
CA GLN A 35 -6.49 2.38 -8.51
C GLN A 35 -6.88 0.91 -8.69
N ASN A 36 -6.16 -0.01 -8.05
CA ASN A 36 -6.46 -1.44 -8.08
C ASN A 36 -7.91 -1.73 -7.66
N ILE A 37 -8.44 -0.99 -6.70
CA ILE A 37 -9.83 -1.12 -6.29
C ILE A 37 -10.81 -0.70 -7.38
N GLN A 38 -10.53 0.42 -8.04
CA GLN A 38 -11.40 0.94 -9.09
C GLN A 38 -11.48 -0.05 -10.26
N VAL A 39 -10.34 -0.67 -10.61
CA VAL A 39 -10.25 -1.65 -11.70
C VAL A 39 -10.79 -3.02 -11.27
N GLY A 40 -10.47 -3.49 -10.06
CA GLY A 40 -10.84 -4.80 -9.56
C GLY A 40 -12.31 -4.92 -9.11
N PHE A 41 -12.97 -3.79 -8.84
CA PHE A 41 -14.34 -3.76 -8.31
C PHE A 41 -15.24 -2.70 -8.96
N PRO A 42 -15.34 -2.66 -10.31
CA PRO A 42 -16.00 -1.57 -11.04
C PRO A 42 -17.50 -1.45 -10.71
N ASN A 43 -18.13 -2.54 -10.28
CA ASN A 43 -19.56 -2.60 -9.99
C ASN A 43 -19.92 -2.38 -8.51
N THR A 44 -18.94 -2.08 -7.64
CA THR A 44 -19.18 -1.97 -6.18
C THR A 44 -19.39 -0.52 -5.72
N GLN A 45 -20.41 0.14 -6.27
CA GLN A 45 -20.66 1.58 -6.03
C GLN A 45 -20.86 1.98 -4.55
N LYS A 46 -21.21 1.06 -3.64
CA LYS A 46 -21.56 1.40 -2.24
C LYS A 46 -20.50 1.10 -1.19
N ARG A 47 -19.73 0.01 -1.29
CA ARG A 47 -18.97 -0.49 -0.12
C ARG A 47 -17.59 0.14 0.06
N GLN A 48 -16.91 0.44 -1.04
CA GLN A 48 -15.53 0.91 -0.99
C GLN A 48 -15.42 2.45 -1.01
N HIS A 49 -16.50 3.13 -1.45
CA HIS A 49 -16.53 4.58 -1.63
C HIS A 49 -17.43 5.33 -0.63
N ALA A 50 -18.20 4.62 0.21
CA ALA A 50 -19.01 5.24 1.27
C ALA A 50 -18.15 5.69 2.46
N THR A 51 -17.22 6.61 2.20
CA THR A 51 -16.33 7.22 3.22
C THR A 51 -17.05 8.28 4.05
N GLY A 52 -18.18 8.83 3.57
CA GLY A 52 -18.95 9.86 4.28
C GLY A 52 -19.49 9.43 5.64
N GLU A 53 -19.74 8.14 5.85
CA GLU A 53 -20.22 7.57 7.12
C GLU A 53 -19.08 7.15 8.06
N VAL A 54 -17.82 7.33 7.64
CA VAL A 54 -16.64 6.93 8.42
C VAL A 54 -16.12 8.14 9.17
N ASN A 55 -16.09 8.04 10.50
CA ASN A 55 -15.47 9.04 11.37
C ASN A 55 -14.11 8.54 11.83
N VAL A 56 -13.04 9.29 11.58
CA VAL A 56 -11.68 8.97 12.03
C VAL A 56 -11.40 9.74 13.32
N THR A 57 -10.85 9.04 14.31
CA THR A 57 -10.57 9.54 15.66
C THR A 57 -9.26 8.95 16.17
N ASN A 58 -8.71 9.52 17.24
CA ASN A 58 -7.50 9.03 17.90
C ASN A 58 -6.32 8.81 16.93
N ILE A 59 -6.05 9.82 16.10
CA ILE A 59 -4.91 9.79 15.17
C ILE A 59 -3.63 9.93 15.99
N GLN A 60 -2.72 8.98 15.83
CA GLN A 60 -1.41 8.96 16.47
C GLN A 60 -0.35 8.90 15.38
N TYR A 61 0.61 9.82 15.47
CA TYR A 61 1.75 9.90 14.58
C TYR A 61 2.96 9.26 15.27
N VAL A 62 3.45 8.17 14.72
CA VAL A 62 4.59 7.43 15.23
C VAL A 62 5.73 7.64 14.23
N PRO A 63 6.71 8.50 14.53
CA PRO A 63 7.93 8.60 13.75
C PRO A 63 8.60 7.22 13.67
N VAL A 64 9.01 6.81 12.48
CA VAL A 64 9.75 5.56 12.26
C VAL A 64 11.00 5.85 11.44
N ALA A 65 11.99 4.96 11.49
CA ALA A 65 13.22 5.14 10.74
C ALA A 65 12.92 5.34 9.24
N GLY A 66 13.21 6.53 8.72
CA GLY A 66 12.98 6.91 7.32
C GLY A 66 11.51 7.07 6.93
N GLY A 67 10.58 7.26 7.87
CA GLY A 67 9.16 7.35 7.52
C GLY A 67 8.23 7.79 8.64
N LEU A 68 6.92 7.68 8.37
CA LEU A 68 5.86 8.02 9.31
C LEU A 68 4.83 6.89 9.37
N GLN A 69 4.58 6.35 10.56
CA GLN A 69 3.46 5.47 10.82
C GLN A 69 2.31 6.25 11.46
N VAL A 70 1.15 6.22 10.81
CA VAL A 70 -0.09 6.79 11.34
C VAL A 70 -1.01 5.67 11.82
N LYS A 71 -1.37 5.70 13.09
CA LYS A 71 -2.39 4.82 13.69
C LYS A 71 -3.66 5.62 13.94
N SER A 72 -4.83 5.02 13.76
CA SER A 72 -6.09 5.66 14.15
C SER A 72 -7.20 4.66 14.42
N LEU A 73 -8.29 5.17 14.99
CA LEU A 73 -9.56 4.50 15.15
C LEU A 73 -10.58 5.08 14.18
N SER A 74 -11.26 4.22 13.43
CA SER A 74 -12.37 4.63 12.57
C SER A 74 -13.69 4.05 13.09
N ARG A 75 -14.73 4.87 13.19
CA ARG A 75 -16.08 4.45 13.57
C ARG A 75 -17.00 4.49 12.36
N SER A 76 -17.67 3.37 12.09
CA SER A 76 -18.70 3.25 11.04
C SER A 76 -19.74 2.22 11.45
N ASN A 77 -21.03 2.54 11.29
CA ASN A 77 -22.16 1.67 11.65
C ASN A 77 -22.10 1.13 13.10
N GLY A 78 -21.66 1.96 14.05
CA GLY A 78 -21.56 1.58 15.47
C GLY A 78 -20.37 0.66 15.81
N HIS A 79 -19.50 0.36 14.85
CA HIS A 79 -18.30 -0.45 15.07
C HIS A 79 -17.04 0.40 14.95
N ASP A 80 -16.07 0.10 15.80
CA ASP A 80 -14.75 0.72 15.81
C ASP A 80 -13.72 -0.21 15.15
N TYR A 81 -12.92 0.33 14.24
CA TYR A 81 -11.88 -0.39 13.51
C TYR A 81 -10.55 0.30 13.66
N ASN A 82 -9.56 -0.42 14.21
CA ASN A 82 -8.18 -0.02 14.20
C ASN A 82 -7.64 0.02 12.77
N GLN A 83 -6.85 1.04 12.45
CA GLN A 83 -6.19 1.14 11.16
C GLN A 83 -4.81 1.74 11.29
N VAL A 84 -3.93 1.30 10.39
CA VAL A 84 -2.52 1.69 10.35
C VAL A 84 -2.15 1.95 8.89
N ILE A 85 -1.45 3.05 8.66
CA ILE A 85 -0.76 3.35 7.41
C ILE A 85 0.67 3.73 7.74
N VAL A 86 1.64 3.15 7.03
CA VAL A 86 3.07 3.46 7.16
C VAL A 86 3.53 4.01 5.84
N PHE A 87 4.04 5.23 5.85
CA PHE A 87 4.70 5.86 4.72
C PHE A 87 6.21 5.73 4.90
N SER A 88 6.88 5.18 3.91
CA SER A 88 8.34 5.16 3.86
C SER A 88 8.87 6.30 3.02
N ASP A 89 10.14 6.63 3.24
CA ASP A 89 10.90 7.64 2.51
C ASP A 89 10.25 9.02 2.61
N VAL A 90 9.81 9.36 3.83
CA VAL A 90 9.27 10.68 4.17
C VAL A 90 10.40 11.57 4.68
N PRO A 91 10.85 12.56 3.89
CA PRO A 91 11.92 13.44 4.32
C PRO A 91 11.44 14.34 5.46
N HIS A 92 12.25 14.41 6.52
CA HIS A 92 12.07 15.40 7.58
C HIS A 92 12.66 16.72 7.09
N ASN A 93 12.00 17.82 7.45
CA ASN A 93 12.51 19.15 7.16
C ASN A 93 12.87 19.86 8.46
N ASP A 94 14.16 20.03 8.69
CA ASP A 94 14.69 20.73 9.86
C ASP A 94 14.61 22.26 9.72
N ASP A 95 14.36 22.78 8.50
CA ASP A 95 14.28 24.21 8.21
C ASP A 95 12.92 24.84 8.61
N GLY A 96 12.00 24.04 9.16
CA GLY A 96 10.71 24.51 9.67
C GLY A 96 9.62 24.74 8.62
N GLU A 97 9.92 24.54 7.34
CA GLU A 97 8.92 24.60 6.25
C GLU A 97 8.31 23.21 6.00
N GLY A 98 6.99 23.05 6.13
CA GLY A 98 6.35 21.77 5.82
C GLY A 98 5.07 21.51 6.61
N ALA A 99 4.68 20.24 6.65
CA ALA A 99 3.58 19.78 7.48
C ALA A 99 4.10 19.38 8.86
N THR A 100 3.54 19.98 9.90
CA THR A 100 3.94 19.71 11.29
C THR A 100 2.95 18.78 11.99
N PHE A 101 3.47 17.94 12.89
CA PHE A 101 2.64 17.10 13.75
C PHE A 101 3.34 16.79 15.08
N MET A 102 2.53 16.52 16.12
CA MET A 102 3.04 16.03 17.41
C MET A 102 3.18 14.51 17.37
N GLY A 103 4.40 14.01 17.52
CA GLY A 103 4.70 12.58 17.57
C GLY A 103 4.26 11.93 18.89
N THR A 104 4.13 10.61 18.90
CA THR A 104 3.89 9.84 20.13
C THR A 104 5.06 9.86 21.11
N ASP A 105 6.22 10.35 20.68
CA ASP A 105 7.40 10.64 21.50
C ASP A 105 7.31 11.99 22.23
N GLY A 106 6.26 12.77 21.98
CA GLY A 106 6.05 14.10 22.58
C GLY A 106 6.88 15.21 21.92
N GLN A 107 7.50 14.94 20.78
CA GLN A 107 8.23 15.94 20.01
C GLN A 107 7.39 16.43 18.82
N GLU A 108 7.57 17.70 18.46
CA GLU A 108 7.02 18.24 17.23
C GLU A 108 7.95 17.86 16.07
N HIS A 109 7.38 17.31 15.00
CA HIS A 109 8.09 16.89 13.80
C HIS A 109 7.58 17.70 12.61
N THR A 110 8.49 18.13 11.75
CA THR A 110 8.18 18.80 10.49
C THR A 110 8.65 17.93 9.34
N ILE A 111 7.76 17.66 8.39
CA ILE A 111 8.04 16.83 7.21
C ILE A 111 7.64 17.55 5.93
N GLU A 112 8.24 17.16 4.81
CA GLU A 112 7.65 17.52 3.52
C GLU A 112 6.29 16.81 3.37
N PRO A 113 5.26 17.47 2.80
CA PRO A 113 3.98 16.83 2.52
C PRO A 113 4.15 15.56 1.69
N ILE A 114 3.59 14.46 2.21
CA ILE A 114 3.77 13.11 1.67
C ILE A 114 3.13 13.02 0.28
N SER A 115 3.88 12.50 -0.70
CA SER A 115 3.40 12.25 -2.05
C SER A 115 2.82 10.84 -2.16
N LEU A 116 1.52 10.72 -2.47
CA LEU A 116 0.86 9.40 -2.60
C LEU A 116 1.35 8.56 -3.79
N GLN A 117 2.05 9.20 -4.74
CA GLN A 117 2.63 8.57 -5.93
C GLN A 117 4.10 8.19 -5.73
N GLY A 118 4.81 8.95 -4.90
CA GLY A 118 6.25 8.78 -4.69
C GLY A 118 6.61 8.01 -3.43
N SER A 119 5.74 7.97 -2.43
CA SER A 119 6.01 7.30 -1.15
C SER A 119 5.46 5.88 -1.15
N ARG A 120 6.28 4.95 -0.68
CA ARG A 120 5.88 3.57 -0.46
C ARG A 120 4.95 3.50 0.74
N VAL A 121 3.99 2.58 0.67
CA VAL A 121 2.97 2.47 1.70
C VAL A 121 2.75 1.03 2.15
N LYS A 122 2.65 0.84 3.47
CA LYS A 122 2.09 -0.38 4.06
C LYS A 122 0.83 -0.03 4.83
N VAL A 123 -0.22 -0.83 4.66
CA VAL A 123 -1.54 -0.58 5.25
C VAL A 123 -2.05 -1.79 6.02
N ASN A 124 -2.85 -1.55 7.05
CA ASN A 124 -3.63 -2.57 7.73
C ASN A 124 -4.90 -1.97 8.32
N CYS A 125 -6.01 -2.71 8.28
CA CYS A 125 -7.26 -2.30 8.90
C CYS A 125 -7.96 -3.52 9.51
N GLY A 126 -8.51 -3.34 10.71
CA GLY A 126 -9.25 -4.38 11.44
C GLY A 126 -10.64 -4.69 10.89
N CYS A 127 -11.08 -4.08 9.78
CA CYS A 127 -12.39 -4.36 9.22
C CYS A 127 -12.42 -5.66 8.40
N LEU A 128 -13.58 -6.32 8.38
CA LEU A 128 -13.77 -7.57 7.64
C LEU A 128 -13.57 -7.40 6.13
N ASP A 129 -13.87 -6.21 5.58
CA ASP A 129 -13.66 -5.93 4.17
C ASP A 129 -12.17 -5.98 3.82
N PHE A 130 -11.32 -5.35 4.64
CA PHE A 130 -9.87 -5.42 4.46
C PHE A 130 -9.35 -6.84 4.64
N HIS A 131 -9.76 -7.50 5.72
CA HIS A 131 -9.31 -8.85 6.04
C HIS A 131 -9.62 -9.85 4.91
N TYR A 132 -10.84 -9.86 4.39
CA TYR A 132 -11.26 -10.85 3.38
C TYR A 132 -10.93 -10.47 1.94
N ARG A 133 -10.74 -9.18 1.63
CA ARG A 133 -10.47 -8.76 0.24
C ARG A 133 -9.01 -8.45 -0.03
N PHE A 134 -8.32 -7.82 0.91
CA PHE A 134 -7.05 -7.16 0.60
C PHE A 134 -5.88 -7.71 1.40
N ALA A 135 -6.09 -8.21 2.62
CA ALA A 135 -4.97 -8.56 3.50
C ALA A 135 -3.99 -9.56 2.87
N MET A 136 -4.49 -10.61 2.21
CA MET A 136 -3.63 -11.63 1.58
C MET A 136 -2.89 -11.07 0.36
N GLN A 137 -3.58 -10.31 -0.49
CA GLN A 137 -3.01 -9.69 -1.68
C GLN A 137 -2.00 -8.61 -1.32
N ASN A 138 -2.30 -7.77 -0.32
CA ASN A 138 -1.37 -6.78 0.20
C ASN A 138 -0.14 -7.46 0.81
N TYR A 139 -0.27 -8.62 1.45
CA TYR A 139 0.90 -9.37 1.91
C TYR A 139 1.77 -9.85 0.74
N SER A 140 1.14 -10.38 -0.32
CA SER A 140 1.83 -10.80 -1.53
C SER A 140 2.56 -9.65 -2.25
N ASP A 141 2.01 -8.43 -2.18
CA ASP A 141 2.55 -7.23 -2.83
C ASP A 141 3.43 -6.37 -1.88
N ASP A 142 3.85 -6.91 -0.72
CA ASP A 142 4.57 -6.20 0.36
C ASP A 142 3.92 -4.87 0.84
N ALA A 143 2.61 -4.75 0.64
CA ALA A 143 1.79 -3.60 1.04
C ALA A 143 1.08 -3.80 2.39
N LEU A 144 1.23 -4.95 3.06
CA LEU A 144 0.57 -5.25 4.33
C LEU A 144 1.45 -4.82 5.51
N GLN A 145 0.88 -4.02 6.41
CA GLN A 145 1.50 -3.76 7.71
C GLN A 145 1.15 -4.87 8.72
N GLY A 146 2.10 -5.76 8.99
CA GLY A 146 1.98 -6.82 9.99
C GLY A 146 2.25 -8.22 9.45
N ALA A 147 1.84 -9.23 10.22
CA ALA A 147 2.04 -10.63 9.84
C ALA A 147 1.11 -11.07 8.70
N LYS A 148 1.53 -12.11 7.98
CA LYS A 148 0.72 -12.78 6.96
C LYS A 148 -0.64 -13.20 7.54
N PRO A 149 -1.76 -12.86 6.87
CA PRO A 149 -3.08 -13.28 7.35
C PRO A 149 -3.25 -14.80 7.18
N PRO A 150 -4.12 -15.44 7.99
CA PRO A 150 -4.48 -16.82 7.77
C PRO A 150 -5.12 -17.00 6.39
N LEU A 151 -4.88 -18.14 5.75
CA LEU A 151 -5.49 -18.46 4.46
C LEU A 151 -7.01 -18.41 4.57
N TYR A 152 -7.63 -17.62 3.70
CA TYR A 152 -9.08 -17.52 3.64
C TYR A 152 -9.68 -18.86 3.19
N GLN A 153 -10.38 -19.53 4.10
CA GLN A 153 -11.18 -20.70 3.79
C GLN A 153 -12.62 -20.28 3.54
N ARG A 154 -13.04 -20.36 2.29
CA ARG A 154 -14.40 -20.01 1.88
C ARG A 154 -15.40 -20.99 2.50
N LYS A 155 -16.40 -20.47 3.22
CA LYS A 155 -17.43 -21.30 3.89
C LYS A 155 -18.52 -21.83 2.96
N THR A 156 -18.71 -21.24 1.78
CA THR A 156 -19.78 -21.59 0.84
C THR A 156 -19.26 -21.71 -0.58
N THR A 157 -19.85 -22.56 -1.42
CA THR A 157 -19.48 -22.68 -2.84
C THR A 157 -20.35 -21.82 -3.76
N THR A 158 -21.38 -21.15 -3.23
CA THR A 158 -22.38 -20.41 -4.01
C THR A 158 -22.09 -18.91 -4.17
N ARG A 159 -21.31 -18.28 -3.28
CA ARG A 159 -21.00 -16.83 -3.35
C ARG A 159 -19.65 -16.55 -3.99
N PRO A 160 -19.53 -15.72 -5.05
CA PRO A 160 -18.24 -15.48 -5.70
C PRO A 160 -17.17 -14.96 -4.70
N PRO A 161 -15.88 -15.11 -5.02
CA PRO A 161 -14.79 -14.60 -4.20
C PRO A 161 -14.99 -13.11 -3.86
N ALA A 162 -14.62 -12.72 -2.64
CA ALA A 162 -14.79 -11.34 -2.19
C ALA A 162 -13.86 -10.36 -2.95
N ASN A 163 -12.76 -10.86 -3.52
CA ASN A 163 -11.83 -10.18 -4.42
C ASN A 163 -11.57 -11.06 -5.66
N PRO A 164 -12.45 -11.02 -6.68
CA PRO A 164 -12.34 -11.87 -7.87
C PRO A 164 -11.07 -11.63 -8.69
N ALA A 165 -10.59 -10.38 -8.71
CA ALA A 165 -9.41 -9.98 -9.47
C ALA A 165 -8.09 -10.26 -8.73
N GLN A 166 -8.16 -10.69 -7.45
CA GLN A 166 -7.00 -10.95 -6.60
C GLN A 166 -6.00 -9.78 -6.54
N VAL A 167 -6.50 -8.54 -6.51
CA VAL A 167 -5.67 -7.33 -6.44
C VAL A 167 -5.46 -6.82 -5.02
N SER A 168 -4.31 -6.21 -4.74
CA SER A 168 -4.07 -5.45 -3.51
C SER A 168 -4.94 -4.19 -3.46
N GLY A 169 -5.18 -3.66 -2.26
CA GLY A 169 -6.01 -2.48 -2.09
C GLY A 169 -6.15 -1.97 -0.65
N VAL A 170 -6.96 -0.92 -0.52
CA VAL A 170 -7.35 -0.24 0.71
C VAL A 170 -8.87 -0.30 0.96
N CYS A 171 -9.30 -0.47 2.22
CA CYS A 171 -10.73 -0.37 2.51
C CYS A 171 -11.18 1.10 2.65
N LYS A 172 -12.49 1.33 2.74
CA LYS A 172 -13.06 2.68 2.93
C LYS A 172 -12.52 3.43 4.16
N HIS A 173 -12.10 2.71 5.21
CA HIS A 173 -11.56 3.31 6.42
C HIS A 173 -10.18 3.94 6.16
N ILE A 174 -9.30 3.22 5.46
CA ILE A 174 -7.99 3.73 5.05
C ILE A 174 -8.14 4.90 4.06
N ILE A 175 -9.09 4.82 3.14
CA ILE A 175 -9.38 5.94 2.22
C ILE A 175 -9.77 7.18 3.02
N LYS A 176 -10.69 7.05 3.99
CA LYS A 176 -11.09 8.17 4.84
C LYS A 176 -9.94 8.71 5.67
N LEU A 177 -9.04 7.85 6.18
CA LEU A 177 -7.84 8.29 6.89
C LEU A 177 -6.95 9.17 6.00
N VAL A 178 -6.67 8.73 4.77
CA VAL A 178 -5.87 9.50 3.83
C VAL A 178 -6.55 10.83 3.46
N ASP A 179 -7.88 10.84 3.29
CA ASP A 179 -8.61 12.08 3.07
C ASP A 179 -8.48 13.04 4.28
N THR A 180 -8.53 12.52 5.51
CA THR A 180 -8.31 13.31 6.74
C THR A 180 -6.88 13.85 6.82
N LEU A 181 -5.86 13.04 6.49
CA LEU A 181 -4.47 13.47 6.47
C LEU A 181 -4.20 14.53 5.39
N ARG A 182 -4.86 14.43 4.23
CA ARG A 182 -4.83 15.47 3.19
C ARG A 182 -5.46 16.77 3.69
N GLN A 183 -6.60 16.70 4.38
CA GLN A 183 -7.24 17.88 4.99
C GLN A 183 -6.37 18.56 6.06
N GLN A 184 -5.50 17.79 6.72
CA GLN A 184 -4.51 18.31 7.68
C GLN A 184 -3.24 18.85 7.02
N GLY A 185 -3.09 18.75 5.70
CA GLY A 185 -1.91 19.20 4.97
C GLY A 185 -0.70 18.27 5.03
N LEU A 186 -0.81 17.10 5.68
CA LEU A 186 0.27 16.09 5.74
C LEU A 186 0.50 15.36 4.41
N ILE A 187 -0.51 15.35 3.54
CA ILE A 187 -0.49 14.66 2.25
C ILE A 187 -0.87 15.65 1.16
N ARG A 188 -0.15 15.60 0.03
CA ARG A 188 -0.50 16.32 -1.21
C ARG A 188 -1.19 15.38 -2.21
#